data_AF-A0A0N0KLQ0-F1
#
_entry.id   AF-A0A0N0KLQ0-F1
#
_cell.length_a   1.000
_cell.length_b   1.000
_cell.length_c   1.000
_cell.angle_alpha   90.00
_cell.angle_beta   90.00
_cell.angle_gamma   90.00
#
_symmetry.space_group_name_H-M   'P 1'
#
loop_
_entity.id
_entity.type
_entity.pdbx_description
1 polymer ?
#
loop_
_entity_poly.entity_id
_entity_poly.type
_entity_poly.pdbx_seq_one_letter_code
_entity_poly.pdbx_strand_id
1 'polypeptide(L)'
;MPWLAFHNNYGLPVSVAVMQVDSDACGGEYGGWATHGWWNLNPGESKTAIWTKYDAAYYYAKASNGAWWGDVNGPRVYVNPYYRFDSCLLIGTSTWDVVKMRRVGVGSFLFNTHTVNLNP
;
A
#
# COMPACT_ATOMS: atom_id res chain seq x y z
N MET A 1 -14.48 -9.24 5.99
CA MET A 1 -13.18 -8.87 5.40
C MET A 1 -12.66 -7.69 6.17
N PRO A 2 -11.37 -7.69 6.56
CA PRO A 2 -10.74 -6.55 7.21
C PRO A 2 -10.50 -5.40 6.21
N TRP A 3 -10.55 -4.17 6.72
CA TRP A 3 -10.11 -2.97 6.02
C TRP A 3 -8.70 -2.61 6.43
N LEU A 4 -7.91 -2.10 5.49
CA LEU A 4 -6.62 -1.48 5.77
C LEU A 4 -6.74 0.02 5.61
N ALA A 5 -6.48 0.74 6.70
CA ALA A 5 -6.42 2.18 6.74
C ALA A 5 -5.02 2.65 7.13
N PHE A 6 -4.71 3.88 6.78
CA PHE A 6 -3.49 4.58 7.15
C PHE A 6 -3.85 5.87 7.85
N HIS A 7 -3.11 6.18 8.91
CA HIS A 7 -3.19 7.46 9.60
C HIS A 7 -1.81 8.12 9.56
N ASN A 8 -1.74 9.34 9.06
CA ASN A 8 -0.50 10.09 8.98
C ASN A 8 -0.22 10.83 10.29
N ASN A 9 0.56 10.23 11.18
CA ASN A 9 1.10 10.89 12.37
C ASN A 9 2.41 11.66 12.11
N TYR A 10 2.89 11.63 10.86
CA TYR A 10 4.10 12.33 10.48
C TYR A 10 3.81 13.82 10.26
N GLY A 11 4.80 14.67 10.57
CA GLY A 11 4.68 16.13 10.43
C GLY A 11 4.65 16.64 8.99
N LEU A 12 4.72 15.75 7.99
CA LEU A 12 4.75 16.08 6.57
C LEU A 12 3.75 15.22 5.78
N PRO A 13 3.34 15.65 4.57
CA PRO A 13 2.54 14.81 3.69
C PRO A 13 3.23 13.48 3.40
N VAL A 14 2.48 12.39 3.55
CA VAL A 14 2.94 11.03 3.28
C VAL A 14 2.09 10.42 2.18
N SER A 15 2.76 9.86 1.18
CA SER A 15 2.11 9.13 0.12
C SER A 15 2.15 7.63 0.39
N VAL A 16 1.06 6.92 0.13
CA VAL A 16 0.92 5.50 0.44
C VAL A 16 0.54 4.69 -0.81
N ALA A 17 1.12 3.50 -0.92
CA ALA A 17 0.72 2.43 -1.81
C ALA A 17 0.54 1.13 -1.03
N VAL A 18 -0.31 0.25 -1.53
CA VAL A 18 -0.58 -1.07 -0.95
C VAL A 18 -0.55 -2.14 -2.02
N MET A 19 -0.32 -3.37 -1.58
CA MET A 19 -0.43 -4.56 -2.39
C MET A 19 -1.22 -5.62 -1.62
N GLN A 20 -2.20 -6.22 -2.27
CA GLN A 20 -3.06 -7.25 -1.71
C GLN A 20 -3.23 -8.40 -2.68
N VAL A 21 -3.58 -9.58 -2.16
CA VAL A 21 -3.96 -10.70 -3.01
C VAL A 21 -5.32 -10.40 -3.65
N ASP A 22 -5.36 -10.44 -4.98
CA ASP A 22 -6.57 -10.37 -5.79
C ASP A 22 -6.44 -11.39 -6.93
N SER A 23 -6.92 -12.61 -6.67
CA SER A 23 -6.95 -13.69 -7.64
C SER A 23 -8.06 -13.53 -8.68
N ASP A 24 -9.02 -12.64 -8.45
CA ASP A 24 -10.17 -12.47 -9.33
C ASP A 24 -9.81 -11.49 -10.47
N ALA A 25 -9.19 -10.36 -10.13
CA ALA A 25 -8.73 -9.36 -11.09
C ALA A 25 -7.32 -9.65 -11.65
N CYS A 26 -6.39 -10.15 -10.82
CA CYS A 26 -4.99 -10.38 -11.19
C CYS A 26 -4.58 -11.87 -11.20
N GLY A 27 -5.54 -12.81 -11.13
CA GLY A 27 -5.24 -14.25 -11.01
C GLY A 27 -4.47 -14.88 -12.17
N GLY A 28 -4.50 -14.26 -13.35
CA GLY A 28 -3.72 -14.70 -14.52
C GLY A 28 -2.31 -14.10 -14.62
N GLU A 29 -2.02 -13.02 -13.89
CA GLU A 29 -0.82 -12.21 -14.06
C GLU A 29 0.02 -12.17 -12.77
N TYR A 30 1.26 -12.67 -12.85
CA TYR A 30 2.29 -12.52 -11.81
C TYR A 30 1.88 -12.94 -10.38
N GLY A 31 0.95 -13.91 -10.27
CA GLY A 31 0.65 -14.59 -9.02
C GLY A 31 -0.51 -14.04 -8.21
N GLY A 32 -1.43 -13.26 -8.81
CA GLY A 32 -2.70 -12.91 -8.15
C GLY A 32 -2.58 -11.78 -7.13
N TRP A 33 -1.74 -10.78 -7.39
CA TRP A 33 -1.54 -9.63 -6.51
C TRP A 33 -1.92 -8.34 -7.22
N ALA A 34 -2.78 -7.55 -6.58
CA ALA A 34 -3.14 -6.20 -7.01
C ALA A 34 -2.37 -5.17 -6.18
N THR A 35 -2.05 -4.05 -6.82
CA THR A 35 -1.30 -2.92 -6.29
C THR A 35 -2.12 -1.66 -6.49
N HIS A 36 -2.24 -0.87 -5.43
CA HIS A 36 -3.09 0.31 -5.40
C HIS A 36 -2.33 1.45 -4.71
N GLY A 37 -2.54 2.67 -5.16
CA GLY A 37 -1.88 3.87 -4.65
C GLY A 37 -2.18 4.99 -5.61
N TRP A 38 -1.40 6.05 -5.75
CA TRP A 38 -0.63 6.75 -4.74
C TRP A 38 -1.60 7.66 -3.96
N TRP A 39 -1.84 7.37 -2.67
CA TRP A 39 -2.68 8.22 -1.82
C TRP A 39 -1.85 9.16 -0.99
N ASN A 40 -2.03 10.47 -1.21
CA ASN A 40 -1.40 11.50 -0.40
C ASN A 40 -2.26 11.76 0.84
N LEU A 41 -1.64 11.66 2.01
CA LEU A 41 -2.22 11.94 3.32
C LEU A 41 -1.53 13.19 3.88
N ASN A 42 -2.30 14.23 4.18
CA ASN A 42 -1.77 15.37 4.94
C ASN A 42 -1.49 14.97 6.40
N PRO A 43 -0.67 15.74 7.14
CA PRO A 43 -0.48 15.51 8.57
C PRO A 43 -1.82 15.43 9.32
N GLY A 44 -2.02 14.37 10.10
CA GLY A 44 -3.26 14.08 10.83
C GLY A 44 -4.39 13.45 9.98
N GLU A 45 -4.19 13.24 8.69
CA GLU A 45 -5.20 12.66 7.81
C GLU A 45 -5.25 11.12 7.95
N SER A 46 -6.45 10.56 7.85
CA SER A 46 -6.68 9.12 7.74
C SER A 46 -7.30 8.75 6.42
N LYS A 47 -6.87 7.64 5.82
CA LYS A 47 -7.47 7.08 4.61
C LYS A 47 -7.64 5.57 4.74
N THR A 48 -8.85 5.10 4.49
CA THR A 48 -9.10 3.68 4.20
C THR A 48 -8.65 3.40 2.78
N ALA A 49 -7.63 2.56 2.62
CA ALA A 49 -7.00 2.27 1.32
C ALA A 49 -7.72 1.15 0.58
N ILE A 50 -7.82 -0.03 1.22
CA ILE A 50 -8.34 -1.26 0.61
C ILE A 50 -9.14 -2.09 1.61
N TRP A 51 -9.99 -2.96 1.08
CA TRP A 51 -10.54 -4.12 1.77
C TRP A 51 -9.86 -5.36 1.19
N THR A 52 -9.43 -6.29 2.04
CA THR A 52 -8.78 -7.52 1.58
C THR A 52 -9.50 -8.76 2.09
N LYS A 53 -9.52 -9.82 1.28
CA LYS A 53 -10.07 -11.12 1.67
C LYS A 53 -9.13 -11.90 2.58
N TYR A 54 -7.85 -11.51 2.63
CA TYR A 54 -6.79 -12.21 3.35
C TYR A 54 -6.36 -11.44 4.59
N ASP A 55 -5.69 -12.11 5.52
CA ASP A 55 -5.22 -11.55 6.78
C ASP A 55 -3.91 -10.74 6.64
N ALA A 56 -3.35 -10.69 5.43
CA ALA A 56 -2.10 -10.04 5.12
C ALA A 56 -2.19 -9.20 3.85
N ALA A 57 -1.62 -8.01 3.94
CA ALA A 57 -1.35 -7.12 2.82
C ALA A 57 0.11 -6.64 2.91
N TYR A 58 0.55 -5.89 1.91
CA TYR A 58 1.81 -5.16 1.94
C TYR A 58 1.53 -3.68 1.73
N TYR A 59 2.38 -2.83 2.28
CA TYR A 59 2.28 -1.38 2.09
C TYR A 59 3.65 -0.75 1.92
N TYR A 60 3.66 0.38 1.22
CA TYR A 60 4.80 1.30 1.16
C TYR A 60 4.28 2.70 1.40
N ALA A 61 5.00 3.47 2.18
CA ALA A 61 4.72 4.88 2.36
C ALA A 61 5.99 5.71 2.22
N LYS A 62 5.88 6.94 1.72
CA LYS A 62 7.00 7.88 1.57
C LYS A 62 6.56 9.30 1.87
N ALA A 63 7.29 9.97 2.74
CA ALA A 63 7.14 11.38 3.04
C ALA A 63 7.88 12.24 2.01
N SER A 64 7.46 13.50 1.88
CA SER A 64 8.07 14.47 0.96
C SER A 64 9.56 14.75 1.23
N ASN A 65 10.04 14.58 2.48
CA ASN A 65 11.45 14.72 2.84
C ASN A 65 12.29 13.45 2.59
N GLY A 66 11.70 12.39 2.03
CA GLY A 66 12.39 11.13 1.75
C GLY A 66 12.32 10.08 2.86
N ALA A 67 11.71 10.37 4.02
CA ALA A 67 11.38 9.33 4.99
C ALA A 67 10.43 8.31 4.35
N TRP A 68 10.59 7.04 4.66
CA TRP A 68 9.78 5.98 4.03
C TRP A 68 9.51 4.85 5.01
N TRP A 69 8.36 4.22 4.84
CA TRP A 69 7.93 3.04 5.57
C TRP A 69 7.76 1.91 4.57
N GLY A 70 8.68 0.97 4.63
CA GLY A 70 8.68 -0.22 3.81
C GLY A 70 9.63 -1.24 4.43
N ASP A 71 10.00 -2.24 3.66
CA ASP A 71 10.95 -3.27 4.09
C ASP A 71 11.98 -3.48 2.99
N VAL A 72 13.27 -3.35 3.31
CA VAL A 72 14.37 -3.58 2.36
C VAL A 72 14.41 -5.02 1.83
N ASN A 73 13.82 -5.97 2.55
CA ASN A 73 13.68 -7.37 2.13
C ASN A 73 12.29 -7.68 1.57
N GLY A 74 11.44 -6.67 1.45
CA GLY A 74 10.09 -6.79 0.92
C GLY A 74 10.03 -6.99 -0.60
N PRO A 75 8.86 -7.40 -1.12
CA PRO A 75 8.63 -7.55 -2.54
C PRO A 75 8.82 -6.22 -3.29
N ARG A 76 9.41 -6.31 -4.49
CA ARG A 76 9.59 -5.17 -5.39
C ARG A 76 8.28 -4.91 -6.13
N VAL A 77 7.79 -3.68 -6.04
CA VAL A 77 6.52 -3.27 -6.64
C VAL A 77 6.72 -1.97 -7.40
N TYR A 78 6.12 -1.87 -8.58
CA TYR A 78 6.08 -0.62 -9.33
C TYR A 78 4.98 0.27 -8.76
N VAL A 79 5.33 1.53 -8.49
CA VAL A 79 4.38 2.55 -8.04
C VAL A 79 4.48 3.78 -8.92
N ASN A 80 3.34 4.35 -9.29
CA ASN A 80 3.31 5.62 -10.01
C ASN A 80 3.52 6.76 -9.00
N PRO A 81 4.63 7.52 -9.06
CA PRO A 81 4.91 8.56 -8.08
C PRO A 81 4.09 9.85 -8.30
N TYR A 82 3.40 9.96 -9.44
CA TYR A 82 2.70 11.19 -9.84
C TYR A 82 1.19 11.12 -9.61
N TYR A 83 0.58 9.96 -9.83
CA TYR A 83 -0.88 9.82 -9.86
C TYR A 83 -1.37 8.60 -9.08
N ARG A 84 -2.67 8.64 -8.73
CA ARG A 84 -3.40 7.46 -8.27
C ARG A 84 -3.35 6.37 -9.36
N PHE A 85 -3.08 5.13 -8.98
CA PHE A 85 -2.98 3.96 -9.82
C PHE A 85 -3.65 2.76 -9.16
N ASP A 86 -4.18 1.89 -10.02
CA ASP A 86 -4.73 0.58 -9.67
C ASP A 86 -4.20 -0.39 -10.75
N SER A 87 -3.34 -1.35 -10.38
CA SER A 87 -2.65 -2.24 -11.32
C SER A 87 -2.29 -3.58 -10.69
N CYS A 88 -1.83 -4.55 -11.48
CA CYS A 88 -1.36 -5.84 -10.96
C CYS A 88 0.15 -5.82 -10.63
N LEU A 89 0.58 -6.76 -9.79
CA LEU A 89 1.98 -6.90 -9.38
C LEU A 89 2.91 -7.03 -10.60
N LEU A 90 4.05 -6.33 -10.54
CA LEU A 90 5.08 -6.28 -11.59
C LEU A 90 4.62 -5.69 -12.93
N ILE A 91 3.42 -5.12 -13.00
CA ILE A 91 2.97 -4.34 -14.15
C ILE A 91 3.27 -2.88 -13.87
N GLY A 92 4.29 -2.37 -14.57
CA GLY A 92 4.70 -0.97 -14.50
C GLY A 92 5.27 -0.52 -15.85
N THR A 93 5.30 0.79 -16.06
CA THR A 93 5.96 1.39 -17.22
C THR A 93 7.34 1.94 -16.84
N SER A 94 8.14 2.36 -17.81
CA SER A 94 9.47 2.95 -17.57
C SER A 94 9.45 4.24 -16.74
N THR A 95 8.27 4.82 -16.49
CA THR A 95 8.08 6.03 -15.68
C THR A 95 7.69 5.75 -14.23
N TRP A 96 7.56 4.49 -13.83
CA TRP A 96 7.16 4.08 -12.48
C TRP A 96 8.39 3.81 -11.61
N ASP A 97 8.28 4.17 -10.34
CA ASP A 97 9.32 3.91 -9.36
C ASP A 97 9.22 2.47 -8.84
N VAL A 98 10.35 1.84 -8.56
CA VAL A 98 10.39 0.51 -7.93
C VAL A 98 10.64 0.66 -6.44
N VAL A 99 9.64 0.32 -5.64
CA VAL A 99 9.71 0.37 -4.17
C VAL A 99 9.66 -1.03 -3.56
N LYS A 100 10.04 -1.14 -2.28
CA LYS A 100 9.93 -2.38 -1.53
C LYS A 100 8.93 -2.26 -0.40
N MET A 101 7.87 -3.06 -0.47
CA MET A 101 6.75 -2.94 0.45
C MET A 101 6.95 -3.78 1.72
N ARG A 102 6.46 -3.29 2.86
CA ARG A 102 6.45 -4.00 4.14
C ARG A 102 5.17 -4.81 4.29
N ARG A 103 5.28 -6.05 4.78
CA ARG A 103 4.11 -6.87 5.13
C ARG A 103 3.38 -6.27 6.33
N VAL A 104 2.06 -6.19 6.25
CA VAL A 104 1.16 -5.82 7.34
C VAL A 104 0.10 -6.91 7.52
N GLY A 105 -0.08 -7.35 8.77
CA GLY A 105 -1.19 -8.21 9.14
C GLY A 105 -2.42 -7.37 9.40
N VAL A 106 -3.44 -7.48 8.55
CA VAL A 106 -4.71 -6.76 8.70
C VAL A 106 -5.70 -7.51 9.62
N GLY A 107 -5.34 -8.74 10.02
CA GLY A 107 -6.12 -9.60 10.91
C GLY A 107 -7.23 -10.37 10.19
N SER A 108 -7.77 -11.40 10.83
CA SER A 108 -8.76 -12.31 10.22
C SER A 108 -10.22 -11.99 10.60
N PHE A 109 -10.46 -10.98 11.44
CA PHE A 109 -11.81 -10.67 11.92
C PHE A 109 -12.63 -9.90 10.87
N LEU A 110 -13.83 -10.39 10.59
CA LEU A 110 -14.78 -9.72 9.69
C LEU A 110 -15.14 -8.33 10.27
N PHE A 111 -15.12 -7.30 9.42
CA PHE A 111 -15.50 -5.90 9.73
C PHE A 111 -14.52 -5.12 10.63
N ASN A 112 -13.32 -5.63 10.89
CA ASN A 112 -12.28 -4.84 11.56
C ASN A 112 -11.55 -3.92 10.57
N THR A 113 -11.17 -2.72 11.00
CA THR A 113 -10.29 -1.82 10.25
C THR A 113 -8.94 -1.76 10.94
N HIS A 114 -7.94 -2.39 10.33
CA HIS A 114 -6.56 -2.26 10.76
C HIS A 114 -6.00 -0.92 10.28
N THR A 115 -5.62 -0.06 11.23
CA THR A 115 -5.04 1.26 10.93
C THR A 115 -3.54 1.25 11.18
N VAL A 116 -2.76 1.51 10.14
CA VAL A 116 -1.30 1.70 10.23
C VAL A 116 -1.01 3.16 10.53
N ASN A 117 -0.41 3.42 11.69
CA ASN A 117 0.04 4.75 12.07
C ASN A 117 1.43 5.03 11.47
N LEU A 118 1.52 6.00 10.57
CA LEU A 118 2.76 6.46 9.95
C LEU A 118 3.44 7.45 10.90
N ASN A 119 4.20 6.91 11.85
CA ASN A 119 4.89 7.70 12.88
C ASN A 119 6.28 8.15 12.43
N PRO A 120 6.84 9.22 13.05
CA PRO A 120 8.19 9.71 12.79
C PRO A 120 9.32 8.69 12.98
#